data_AF-A0A2G1XME3-F1
#
_entry.id   AF-A0A2G1XME3-F1
#
_cell.length_a   1.000
_cell.length_b   1.000
_cell.length_c   1.000
_cell.angle_alpha   90.00
_cell.angle_beta   90.00
_cell.angle_gamma   90.00
#
_symmetry.space_group_name_H-M   'P 1'
#
loop_
_entity.id
_entity.type
_entity.pdbx_description
1 polymer ?
#
loop_
_entity_poly.entity_id
_entity_poly.type
_entity_poly.pdbx_seq_one_letter_code
_entity_poly.pdbx_strand_id
1 'polypeptide(L)'
;MPIARYGVLACRAVERRREGSAETPHYQIHLLDNSGTHYRAAVNVLSQQAPSELLYAADDDFRHPLTAALPPAGSGWTPLPSERGGAALDFIRGNMFVPASMRTLPPDLPGVDNDLADLLDHYVERAVADPTTALYLFGQRFGPEPGKPDATFGFRPGNGVHDIHMNQGNVGRFRNDDGVWQDGALLFHLPVESRWTAIFLAFQSQAWHTDDVTGHALPTPALRPSVRDAPLRVVGVRTDGFPATAPAESVTLLNASPEPLELTGWQLADAHGNLLALPAQILAPGDTATVSDGDGFHLDKSGGAVTLLDPGGLKVHGVAYTGQQRRREGWMITF
;
A
#
# COMPACT_ATOMS: atom_id res chain seq x y z
N MET A 1 -9.60 -1.38 -19.24
CA MET A 1 -9.64 -2.66 -18.52
C MET A 1 -8.62 -2.56 -17.42
N PRO A 2 -8.87 -3.15 -16.24
CA PRO A 2 -7.87 -3.25 -15.18
C PRO A 2 -6.53 -3.73 -15.75
N ILE A 3 -5.42 -3.37 -15.09
CA ILE A 3 -4.09 -3.65 -15.63
C ILE A 3 -3.90 -5.15 -15.89
N ALA A 4 -3.31 -5.46 -17.03
CA ALA A 4 -3.10 -6.83 -17.47
C ALA A 4 -1.90 -7.43 -16.73
N ARG A 5 -1.88 -8.76 -16.50
CA ARG A 5 -0.70 -9.48 -15.98
C ARG A 5 -0.12 -8.83 -14.72
N TYR A 6 -0.99 -8.48 -13.78
CA TYR A 6 -0.59 -7.97 -12.47
C TYR A 6 0.24 -9.01 -11.69
N GLY A 7 1.18 -8.52 -10.90
CA GLY A 7 2.00 -9.36 -10.03
C GLY A 7 3.12 -8.61 -9.35
N VAL A 8 4.08 -9.39 -8.84
CA VAL A 8 5.26 -8.89 -8.14
C VAL A 8 6.53 -9.47 -8.74
N LEU A 9 7.55 -8.64 -8.89
CA LEU A 9 8.90 -9.02 -9.28
C LEU A 9 9.81 -9.02 -8.04
N ALA A 10 10.38 -10.18 -7.70
CA ALA A 10 11.35 -10.31 -6.61
C ALA A 10 12.78 -10.48 -7.15
N CYS A 11 13.64 -9.47 -6.99
CA CYS A 11 15.00 -9.40 -7.57
C CYS A 11 15.98 -8.66 -6.65
N ARG A 12 17.25 -8.56 -7.05
CA ARG A 12 18.19 -7.55 -6.53
C ARG A 12 18.38 -6.42 -7.55
N ALA A 13 18.74 -5.22 -7.08
CA ALA A 13 19.12 -4.11 -7.94
C ALA A 13 20.55 -4.30 -8.48
N VAL A 14 20.79 -3.90 -9.73
CA VAL A 14 22.10 -3.97 -10.39
C VAL A 14 22.63 -2.58 -10.73
N GLU A 15 21.77 -1.74 -11.32
CA GLU A 15 22.09 -0.36 -11.67
C GLU A 15 20.78 0.44 -11.79
N ARG A 16 20.90 1.76 -11.81
CA ARG A 16 19.78 2.68 -11.99
C ARG A 16 20.11 3.75 -13.03
N ARG A 17 19.09 4.26 -13.70
CA ARG A 17 19.18 5.41 -14.60
C ARG A 17 18.00 6.35 -14.39
N ARG A 18 18.29 7.64 -14.30
CA ARG A 18 17.29 8.70 -14.36
C ARG A 18 17.07 9.08 -15.82
N GLU A 19 15.83 9.10 -16.27
CA GLU A 19 15.49 9.81 -17.50
C GLU A 19 15.37 11.30 -17.16
N GLY A 20 16.06 12.17 -17.91
CA GLY A 20 15.90 13.62 -17.76
C GLY A 20 14.52 14.10 -18.22
N SER A 21 14.30 15.41 -18.24
CA SER A 21 13.00 16.09 -18.46
C SER A 21 12.33 15.93 -19.86
N ALA A 22 12.46 14.78 -20.52
CA ALA A 22 11.64 14.42 -21.68
C ALA A 22 10.17 14.20 -21.26
N GLU A 23 9.22 14.06 -22.22
CA GLU A 23 7.78 14.19 -21.96
C GLU A 23 7.17 13.25 -20.89
N THR A 24 7.75 12.07 -20.64
CA THR A 24 7.33 11.13 -19.58
C THR A 24 8.56 10.50 -18.92
N PRO A 25 9.28 11.21 -18.03
CA PRO A 25 10.47 10.67 -17.41
C PRO A 25 10.09 9.50 -16.50
N HIS A 26 10.85 8.41 -16.62
CA HIS A 26 10.84 7.30 -15.69
C HIS A 26 12.15 7.25 -14.93
N TYR A 27 12.05 6.82 -13.67
CA TYR A 27 13.18 6.30 -12.93
C TYR A 27 13.32 4.81 -13.28
N GLN A 28 14.45 4.45 -13.89
CA GLN A 28 14.68 3.11 -14.43
C GLN A 28 15.59 2.32 -13.51
N ILE A 29 15.17 1.11 -13.12
CA ILE A 29 15.95 0.19 -12.29
C ILE A 29 16.24 -1.07 -13.08
N HIS A 30 17.51 -1.45 -13.16
CA HIS A 30 17.94 -2.74 -13.69
C HIS A 30 17.94 -3.76 -12.54
N LEU A 31 17.21 -4.85 -12.74
CA LEU A 31 16.99 -5.90 -11.76
C LEU A 31 17.49 -7.24 -12.29
N LEU A 32 17.97 -8.09 -11.38
CA LEU A 32 18.45 -9.44 -11.69
C LEU A 32 17.89 -10.44 -10.67
N ASP A 33 17.27 -11.51 -11.15
CA ASP A 33 16.81 -12.60 -10.29
C ASP A 33 17.94 -13.62 -10.01
N ASN A 34 17.63 -14.67 -9.24
CA ASN A 34 18.59 -15.72 -8.90
C ASN A 34 18.84 -16.72 -10.05
N SER A 35 17.99 -16.73 -11.08
CA SER A 35 18.17 -17.53 -12.30
C SER A 35 19.07 -16.85 -13.34
N GLY A 36 19.44 -15.58 -13.12
CA GLY A 36 20.20 -14.77 -14.07
C GLY A 36 19.31 -14.06 -15.09
N THR A 37 18.00 -14.01 -14.87
CA THR A 37 17.08 -13.26 -15.74
C THR A 37 17.10 -11.78 -15.38
N HIS A 38 17.28 -10.95 -16.40
CA HIS A 38 17.29 -9.50 -16.29
C HIS A 38 15.89 -8.92 -16.50
N TYR A 39 15.62 -7.83 -15.77
CA TYR A 39 14.38 -7.10 -15.81
C TYR A 39 14.64 -5.59 -15.69
N ARG A 40 13.72 -4.80 -16.22
CA ARG A 40 13.65 -3.35 -16.02
C ARG A 40 12.40 -3.00 -15.23
N ALA A 41 12.53 -2.25 -14.15
CA ALA A 41 11.39 -1.55 -13.55
C ALA A 41 11.38 -0.10 -14.06
N ALA A 42 10.27 0.29 -14.67
CA ALA A 42 10.03 1.66 -15.12
C ALA A 42 9.07 2.34 -14.14
N VAL A 43 9.62 3.15 -13.23
CA VAL A 43 8.86 3.86 -12.20
C VAL A 43 8.49 5.24 -12.72
N ASN A 44 7.20 5.57 -12.78
CA ASN A 44 6.74 6.89 -13.18
C ASN A 44 7.26 7.94 -12.19
N VAL A 45 7.91 9.00 -12.70
CA VAL A 45 8.25 10.18 -11.88
C VAL A 45 7.47 11.44 -12.30
N LEU A 46 6.63 11.32 -13.33
CA LEU A 46 5.73 12.39 -13.81
C LEU A 46 4.44 11.79 -14.40
N SER A 47 3.30 12.47 -14.20
CA SER A 47 2.05 12.15 -14.87
C SER A 47 1.92 12.81 -16.24
N GLN A 48 1.17 12.16 -17.14
CA GLN A 48 0.74 12.72 -18.42
C GLN A 48 -0.48 13.65 -18.30
N GLN A 49 -1.11 13.73 -17.13
CA GLN A 49 -2.25 14.61 -16.84
C GLN A 49 -1.88 15.64 -15.78
N ALA A 50 -2.49 16.82 -15.85
CA ALA A 50 -2.37 17.82 -14.79
C ALA A 50 -3.31 17.47 -13.61
N PRO A 51 -2.86 17.61 -12.34
CA PRO A 51 -1.50 17.98 -11.92
C PRO A 51 -0.48 16.87 -12.20
N SER A 52 0.66 17.23 -12.80
CA SER A 52 1.63 16.25 -13.28
C SER A 52 2.54 15.70 -12.19
N GLU A 53 2.64 16.37 -11.04
CA GLU A 53 3.41 15.84 -9.91
C GLU A 53 2.71 14.63 -9.28
N LEU A 54 3.52 13.65 -8.87
CA LEU A 54 3.06 12.50 -8.12
C LEU A 54 3.04 12.80 -6.62
N LEU A 55 2.24 11.98 -5.96
CA LEU A 55 2.25 11.77 -4.52
C LEU A 55 3.21 10.69 -4.16
N TYR A 56 3.92 10.93 -3.07
CA TYR A 56 4.97 10.07 -2.57
C TYR A 56 4.82 9.88 -1.07
N ALA A 57 4.88 8.63 -0.64
CA ALA A 57 5.13 8.24 0.74
C ALA A 57 6.21 7.17 0.77
N ALA A 58 7.11 7.27 1.75
CA ALA A 58 8.01 6.19 2.12
C ALA A 58 7.81 5.84 3.60
N ASP A 59 7.80 4.54 3.88
CA ASP A 59 7.80 3.98 5.23
C ASP A 59 9.07 3.16 5.40
N ASP A 60 10.04 3.71 6.14
CA ASP A 60 11.35 3.11 6.37
C ASP A 60 11.35 1.91 7.33
N ASP A 61 10.22 1.66 8.02
CA ASP A 61 10.00 0.52 8.92
C ASP A 61 8.61 -0.09 8.64
N PHE A 62 8.38 -0.42 7.35
CA PHE A 62 7.09 -0.88 6.87
C PHE A 62 6.68 -2.20 7.51
N ARG A 63 5.56 -2.17 8.26
CA ARG A 63 5.02 -3.34 8.96
C ARG A 63 3.63 -3.64 8.44
N HIS A 64 3.52 -4.71 7.66
CA HIS A 64 2.26 -5.10 7.08
C HIS A 64 2.20 -6.63 6.88
N PRO A 65 1.06 -7.31 7.15
CA PRO A 65 0.94 -8.77 7.00
C PRO A 65 1.26 -9.27 5.58
N LEU A 66 1.06 -8.42 4.57
CA LEU A 66 1.40 -8.70 3.17
C LEU A 66 2.85 -9.16 2.95
N THR A 67 3.81 -8.67 3.75
CA THR A 67 5.23 -9.05 3.57
C THR A 67 5.47 -10.54 3.80
N ALA A 68 4.62 -11.20 4.59
CA ALA A 68 4.67 -12.65 4.82
C ALA A 68 4.11 -13.47 3.65
N ALA A 69 3.32 -12.86 2.75
CA ALA A 69 2.74 -13.51 1.59
C ALA A 69 3.61 -13.38 0.32
N LEU A 70 4.74 -12.66 0.40
CA LEU A 70 5.60 -12.40 -0.74
C LEU A 70 6.36 -13.64 -1.21
N PRO A 71 6.66 -13.77 -2.51
CA PRO A 71 7.48 -14.85 -3.00
C PRO A 71 8.92 -14.76 -2.45
N PRO A 72 9.69 -15.85 -2.53
CA PRO A 72 11.08 -15.85 -2.07
C PRO A 72 11.92 -14.76 -2.75
N ALA A 73 12.83 -14.13 -2.01
CA ALA A 73 13.74 -13.13 -2.55
C ALA A 73 14.51 -13.65 -3.77
N GLY A 74 14.52 -12.88 -4.86
CA GLY A 74 15.21 -13.25 -6.09
C GLY A 74 14.51 -14.34 -6.92
N SER A 75 13.24 -14.68 -6.65
CA SER A 75 12.49 -15.66 -7.43
C SER A 75 12.06 -15.19 -8.82
N GLY A 76 12.26 -13.92 -9.16
CA GLY A 76 11.80 -13.33 -10.40
C GLY A 76 10.30 -13.00 -10.36
N TRP A 77 9.64 -13.10 -11.50
CA TRP A 77 8.23 -12.68 -11.65
C TRP A 77 7.24 -13.70 -11.08
N THR A 78 6.30 -13.23 -10.25
CA THR A 78 5.16 -14.00 -9.76
C THR A 78 3.85 -13.29 -10.11
N PRO A 79 2.99 -13.87 -10.97
CA PRO A 79 1.64 -13.36 -11.19
C PRO A 79 0.84 -13.41 -9.90
N LEU A 80 0.06 -12.37 -9.61
CA LEU A 80 -0.80 -12.32 -8.44
C LEU A 80 -2.26 -12.18 -8.90
N PRO A 81 -3.18 -12.99 -8.37
CA PRO A 81 -4.60 -12.71 -8.51
C PRO A 81 -4.92 -11.37 -7.84
N SER A 82 -5.70 -10.52 -8.53
CA SER A 82 -6.17 -9.25 -7.98
C SER A 82 -7.34 -9.47 -7.02
N GLU A 83 -7.03 -10.07 -5.87
CA GLU A 83 -8.00 -10.43 -4.86
C GLU A 83 -7.50 -10.14 -3.44
N ARG A 84 -8.44 -9.99 -2.52
CA ARG A 84 -8.20 -9.81 -1.10
C ARG A 84 -7.55 -11.06 -0.50
N GLY A 85 -6.68 -10.86 0.50
CA GLY A 85 -6.10 -11.95 1.29
C GLY A 85 -4.86 -12.60 0.67
N GLY A 86 -4.51 -12.24 -0.57
CA GLY A 86 -3.25 -12.61 -1.20
C GLY A 86 -2.14 -11.58 -0.99
N ALA A 87 -1.10 -11.67 -1.80
CA ALA A 87 0.01 -10.71 -1.84
C ALA A 87 -0.27 -9.48 -2.72
N ALA A 88 -1.48 -9.35 -3.28
CA ALA A 88 -1.86 -8.22 -4.09
C ALA A 88 -1.98 -6.93 -3.24
N LEU A 89 -1.57 -5.80 -3.80
CA LEU A 89 -1.65 -4.51 -3.10
C LEU A 89 -2.96 -3.78 -3.42
N ASP A 90 -3.54 -3.20 -2.38
CA ASP A 90 -4.59 -2.20 -2.47
C ASP A 90 -4.36 -1.16 -1.38
N PHE A 91 -4.08 0.09 -1.76
CA PHE A 91 -3.73 1.17 -0.83
C PHE A 91 -4.89 1.48 0.13
N ILE A 92 -6.12 1.41 -0.38
CA ILE A 92 -7.33 1.74 0.37
C ILE A 92 -7.78 0.53 1.18
N ARG A 93 -8.07 -0.59 0.53
CA ARG A 93 -8.65 -1.79 1.17
C ARG A 93 -7.66 -2.56 2.02
N GLY A 94 -6.38 -2.48 1.66
CA GLY A 94 -5.29 -3.12 2.38
C GLY A 94 -4.80 -2.33 3.59
N ASN A 95 -5.18 -1.05 3.77
CA ASN A 95 -4.62 -0.20 4.83
C ASN A 95 -3.08 -0.06 4.77
N MET A 96 -2.53 0.12 3.56
CA MET A 96 -1.06 0.14 3.35
C MET A 96 -0.37 1.31 4.08
N PHE A 97 -1.00 2.48 4.09
CA PHE A 97 -0.52 3.68 4.77
C PHE A 97 -1.69 4.66 4.93
N VAL A 98 -1.42 5.78 5.63
CA VAL A 98 -2.37 6.89 5.77
C VAL A 98 -2.25 7.81 4.54
N PRO A 99 -3.28 8.00 3.70
CA PRO A 99 -3.16 8.82 2.47
C PRO A 99 -2.63 10.24 2.68
N ALA A 100 -2.96 10.86 3.82
CA ALA A 100 -2.47 12.19 4.17
C ALA A 100 -0.97 12.24 4.55
N SER A 101 -0.29 11.11 4.71
CA SER A 101 1.17 11.08 4.86
C SER A 101 1.90 11.29 3.52
N MET A 102 1.20 11.14 2.39
CA MET A 102 1.78 11.41 1.09
C MET A 102 2.01 12.90 0.87
N ARG A 103 3.24 13.22 0.44
CA ARG A 103 3.63 14.57 0.02
C ARG A 103 3.69 14.66 -1.50
N THR A 104 3.38 15.85 -2.02
CA THR A 104 3.62 16.20 -3.42
C THR A 104 5.10 16.48 -3.60
N LEU A 105 5.71 15.88 -4.62
CA LEU A 105 7.08 16.15 -4.98
C LEU A 105 7.17 16.59 -6.43
N PRO A 106 7.96 17.64 -6.72
CA PRO A 106 8.30 17.92 -8.10
C PRO A 106 9.05 16.71 -8.69
N PRO A 107 8.92 16.50 -10.00
CA PRO A 107 9.51 15.33 -10.69
C PRO A 107 11.04 15.36 -10.71
N ASP A 108 11.63 16.55 -10.89
CA ASP A 108 13.05 16.80 -11.05
C ASP A 108 13.33 18.27 -10.65
N LEU A 109 14.22 18.50 -9.69
CA LEU A 109 14.69 19.81 -9.28
C LEU A 109 16.21 19.82 -9.10
N PRO A 110 16.89 20.93 -9.42
CA PRO A 110 18.28 21.10 -9.01
C PRO A 110 18.40 21.08 -7.48
N GLY A 111 19.21 20.18 -6.94
CA GLY A 111 19.43 20.06 -5.50
C GLY A 111 19.71 18.60 -5.11
N VAL A 112 19.64 18.32 -3.82
CA VAL A 112 19.70 16.96 -3.28
C VAL A 112 18.49 16.77 -2.38
N ASP A 113 17.84 15.62 -2.50
CA ASP A 113 16.68 15.18 -1.72
C ASP A 113 15.46 16.11 -1.86
N ASN A 114 15.31 16.79 -3.00
CA ASN A 114 14.25 17.77 -3.22
C ASN A 114 13.25 17.40 -4.32
N ASP A 115 13.46 16.29 -5.03
CA ASP A 115 12.55 15.73 -6.02
C ASP A 115 12.31 14.21 -5.82
N LEU A 116 11.42 13.64 -6.62
CA LEU A 116 11.10 12.21 -6.53
C LEU A 116 12.26 11.30 -6.98
N ALA A 117 13.06 11.73 -7.96
CA ALA A 117 14.19 10.93 -8.47
C ALA A 117 15.32 10.83 -7.44
N ASP A 118 15.59 11.89 -6.68
CA ASP A 118 16.53 11.92 -5.55
C ASP A 118 16.12 10.94 -4.46
N LEU A 119 14.83 10.94 -4.10
CA LEU A 119 14.34 10.02 -3.08
C LEU A 119 14.40 8.56 -3.56
N LEU A 120 14.13 8.30 -4.84
CA LEU A 120 14.30 6.95 -5.38
C LEU A 120 15.78 6.55 -5.40
N ASP A 121 16.70 7.47 -5.73
CA ASP A 121 18.15 7.23 -5.63
C ASP A 121 18.56 6.84 -4.21
N HIS A 122 18.04 7.54 -3.18
CA HIS A 122 18.34 7.22 -1.78
C HIS A 122 18.15 5.73 -1.46
N TYR A 123 17.06 5.11 -1.92
CA TYR A 123 16.77 3.70 -1.65
C TYR A 123 17.46 2.76 -2.63
N VAL A 124 17.43 3.08 -3.92
CA VAL A 124 17.90 2.17 -4.97
C VAL A 124 19.43 2.10 -4.99
N GLU A 125 20.15 3.21 -4.77
CA GLU A 125 21.61 3.17 -4.69
C GLU A 125 22.11 2.33 -3.53
N ARG A 126 21.43 2.40 -2.36
CA ARG A 126 21.73 1.53 -1.21
C ARG A 126 21.51 0.06 -1.56
N ALA A 127 20.43 -0.26 -2.26
CA ALA A 127 20.17 -1.62 -2.70
C ALA A 127 21.13 -2.13 -3.79
N VAL A 128 21.65 -1.24 -4.66
CA VAL A 128 22.71 -1.59 -5.61
C VAL A 128 24.02 -1.87 -4.87
N ALA A 129 24.32 -1.09 -3.83
CA ALA A 129 25.53 -1.25 -3.01
C ALA A 129 25.48 -2.49 -2.10
N ASP A 130 24.29 -2.94 -1.69
CA ASP A 130 24.07 -4.15 -0.91
C ASP A 130 23.29 -5.22 -1.71
N PRO A 131 23.99 -6.16 -2.37
CA PRO A 131 23.35 -7.18 -3.19
C PRO A 131 22.51 -8.20 -2.39
N THR A 132 22.51 -8.13 -1.04
CA THR A 132 21.64 -8.94 -0.18
C THR A 132 20.25 -8.32 -0.02
N THR A 133 20.08 -7.03 -0.34
CA THR A 133 18.79 -6.36 -0.31
C THR A 133 17.88 -6.92 -1.40
N ALA A 134 16.72 -7.44 -0.99
CA ALA A 134 15.71 -7.93 -1.92
C ALA A 134 14.73 -6.81 -2.27
N LEU A 135 14.45 -6.66 -3.56
CA LEU A 135 13.49 -5.71 -4.11
C LEU A 135 12.25 -6.45 -4.59
N TYR A 136 11.09 -5.91 -4.24
CA TYR A 136 9.77 -6.38 -4.62
C TYR A 136 9.03 -5.25 -5.34
N LEU A 137 8.80 -5.42 -6.64
CA LEU A 137 8.19 -4.40 -7.50
C LEU A 137 6.82 -4.89 -7.95
N PHE A 138 5.77 -4.17 -7.55
CA PHE A 138 4.40 -4.49 -7.91
C PHE A 138 3.92 -3.64 -9.08
N GLY A 139 3.16 -4.25 -9.97
CA GLY A 139 2.55 -3.56 -11.10
C GLY A 139 2.25 -4.51 -12.24
N GLN A 140 2.27 -3.98 -13.45
CA GLN A 140 1.99 -4.72 -14.67
C GLN A 140 3.29 -5.24 -15.31
N ARG A 141 3.33 -6.53 -15.67
CA ARG A 141 4.47 -7.09 -16.41
C ARG A 141 4.40 -6.76 -17.89
N PHE A 142 5.50 -6.26 -18.43
CA PHE A 142 5.78 -6.26 -19.87
C PHE A 142 6.82 -7.31 -20.26
N GLY A 143 6.78 -7.74 -21.51
CA GLY A 143 7.66 -8.78 -22.03
C GLY A 143 7.44 -10.17 -21.38
N PRO A 144 8.39 -11.10 -21.52
CA PRO A 144 9.62 -10.95 -22.31
C PRO A 144 9.30 -10.67 -23.78
N GLU A 145 10.10 -9.81 -24.43
CA GLU A 145 9.96 -9.40 -25.84
C GLU A 145 11.05 -10.10 -26.67
N PRO A 146 10.76 -11.24 -27.32
CA PRO A 146 11.76 -12.02 -28.05
C PRO A 146 12.43 -11.19 -29.15
N GLY A 147 13.76 -11.26 -29.24
CA GLY A 147 14.55 -10.56 -30.27
C GLY A 147 14.70 -9.05 -30.07
N LYS A 148 13.94 -8.44 -29.14
CA LYS A 148 14.02 -7.02 -28.82
C LYS A 148 14.87 -6.81 -27.56
N PRO A 149 15.93 -5.99 -27.60
CA PRO A 149 16.66 -5.62 -26.39
C PRO A 149 15.83 -4.65 -25.55
N ASP A 150 16.09 -4.65 -24.24
CA ASP A 150 15.61 -3.59 -23.36
C ASP A 150 16.10 -2.22 -23.84
N ALA A 151 15.20 -1.24 -23.88
CA ALA A 151 15.48 0.08 -24.43
C ALA A 151 16.43 0.91 -23.57
N THR A 152 16.55 0.59 -22.28
CA THR A 152 17.34 1.36 -21.32
C THR A 152 18.69 0.66 -21.08
N PHE A 153 18.66 -0.60 -20.66
CA PHE A 153 19.83 -1.35 -20.19
C PHE A 153 20.40 -2.32 -21.21
N GLY A 154 19.70 -2.56 -22.34
CA GLY A 154 20.23 -3.33 -23.47
C GLY A 154 20.28 -4.85 -23.28
N PHE A 155 19.85 -5.39 -22.14
CA PHE A 155 19.73 -6.84 -21.94
C PHE A 155 18.67 -7.44 -22.88
N ARG A 156 18.75 -8.76 -23.13
CA ARG A 156 17.84 -9.48 -24.04
C ARG A 156 17.29 -10.75 -23.36
N PRO A 157 15.99 -11.06 -23.53
CA PRO A 157 14.95 -10.22 -24.13
C PRO A 157 14.58 -9.03 -23.24
N GLY A 158 14.02 -7.97 -23.82
CA GLY A 158 13.39 -6.89 -23.06
C GLY A 158 12.26 -7.44 -22.18
N ASN A 159 12.24 -7.10 -20.90
CA ASN A 159 11.38 -7.73 -19.89
C ASN A 159 11.33 -6.85 -18.65
N GLY A 160 10.20 -6.82 -17.94
CA GLY A 160 10.12 -5.96 -16.77
C GLY A 160 8.72 -5.67 -16.26
N VAL A 161 8.64 -4.60 -15.46
CA VAL A 161 7.43 -4.16 -14.76
C VAL A 161 7.26 -2.63 -14.90
N HIS A 162 6.01 -2.20 -15.05
CA HIS A 162 5.59 -0.80 -15.07
C HIS A 162 4.27 -0.64 -14.28
N ASP A 163 3.64 0.53 -14.32
CA ASP A 163 2.43 0.86 -13.56
C ASP A 163 2.64 0.67 -12.04
N ILE A 164 3.81 1.12 -11.57
CA ILE A 164 4.29 1.00 -10.19
C ILE A 164 3.77 2.19 -9.36
N HIS A 165 2.45 2.33 -9.31
CA HIS A 165 1.73 3.36 -8.56
C HIS A 165 0.32 2.86 -8.23
N MET A 166 -0.48 3.65 -7.52
CA MET A 166 -1.90 3.37 -7.29
C MET A 166 -2.63 3.19 -8.64
N ASN A 167 -3.30 2.07 -8.85
CA ASN A 167 -3.96 1.67 -10.11
C ASN A 167 -5.48 1.64 -9.93
N GLN A 168 -6.01 2.62 -9.19
CA GLN A 168 -7.42 2.80 -8.93
C GLN A 168 -7.76 4.28 -8.71
N GLY A 169 -9.04 4.64 -8.79
CA GLY A 169 -9.51 6.00 -8.60
C GLY A 169 -9.11 6.96 -9.71
N ASN A 170 -8.74 6.46 -10.90
CA ASN A 170 -8.33 7.28 -12.03
C ASN A 170 -9.48 8.11 -12.61
N VAL A 171 -9.11 9.18 -13.31
CA VAL A 171 -10.05 10.10 -13.98
C VAL A 171 -9.84 10.11 -15.50
N GLY A 172 -10.85 10.58 -16.23
CA GLY A 172 -10.80 10.75 -17.68
C GLY A 172 -10.49 9.43 -18.41
N ARG A 173 -9.54 9.47 -19.36
CA ARG A 173 -9.20 8.32 -20.22
C ARG A 173 -8.59 7.13 -19.47
N PHE A 174 -7.99 7.37 -18.29
CA PHE A 174 -7.30 6.34 -17.50
C PHE A 174 -8.23 5.61 -16.53
N ARG A 175 -9.50 6.04 -16.41
CA ARG A 175 -10.51 5.34 -15.59
C ARG A 175 -10.64 3.86 -15.97
N ASN A 176 -10.38 3.53 -17.23
CA ASN A 176 -10.42 2.15 -17.69
C ASN A 176 -9.37 1.27 -17.02
N ASP A 177 -8.26 1.82 -16.55
CA ASP A 177 -7.14 1.07 -15.96
C ASP A 177 -7.39 0.74 -14.47
N ASP A 178 -8.45 1.32 -13.89
CA ASP A 178 -8.87 1.06 -12.51
C ASP A 178 -9.20 -0.40 -12.26
N GLY A 179 -8.90 -0.83 -11.04
CA GLY A 179 -9.23 -2.15 -10.51
C GLY A 179 -8.83 -2.25 -9.05
N VAL A 180 -9.49 -3.14 -8.32
CA VAL A 180 -9.17 -3.43 -6.93
C VAL A 180 -7.99 -4.41 -6.84
N TRP A 181 -7.20 -4.34 -5.77
CA TRP A 181 -6.09 -5.28 -5.53
C TRP A 181 -5.10 -5.39 -6.71
N GLN A 182 -4.71 -4.26 -7.28
CA GLN A 182 -3.74 -4.20 -8.38
C GLN A 182 -2.81 -2.97 -8.29
N ASP A 183 -2.72 -2.35 -7.10
CA ASP A 183 -1.84 -1.20 -6.91
C ASP A 183 -0.38 -1.61 -7.03
N GLY A 184 0.45 -0.67 -7.48
CA GLY A 184 1.90 -0.81 -7.59
C GLY A 184 2.64 -0.13 -6.44
N ALA A 185 3.82 -0.67 -6.10
CA ALA A 185 4.71 -0.13 -5.08
C ALA A 185 6.12 -0.72 -5.23
N LEU A 186 7.09 -0.12 -4.54
CA LEU A 186 8.42 -0.67 -4.36
C LEU A 186 8.62 -1.05 -2.90
N LEU A 187 8.92 -2.32 -2.64
CA LEU A 187 9.28 -2.82 -1.32
C LEU A 187 10.73 -3.28 -1.33
N PHE A 188 11.45 -2.97 -0.25
CA PHE A 188 12.83 -3.35 -0.01
C PHE A 188 12.87 -4.17 1.27
N HIS A 189 13.53 -5.32 1.24
CA HIS A 189 13.80 -6.12 2.42
C HIS A 189 15.30 -6.14 2.69
N LEU A 190 15.69 -5.60 3.84
CA LEU A 190 17.06 -5.61 4.34
C LEU A 190 17.18 -6.77 5.34
N PRO A 191 17.62 -7.97 4.89
CA PRO A 191 17.51 -9.19 5.69
C PRO A 191 18.33 -9.14 6.98
N VAL A 192 19.49 -8.46 6.96
CA VAL A 192 20.38 -8.30 8.13
C VAL A 192 19.68 -7.52 9.25
N GLU A 193 18.86 -6.53 8.89
CA GLU A 193 18.13 -5.68 9.83
C GLU A 193 16.75 -6.25 10.16
N SER A 194 16.30 -7.30 9.45
CA SER A 194 14.91 -7.78 9.47
C SER A 194 13.92 -6.63 9.24
N ARG A 195 14.29 -5.68 8.36
CA ARG A 195 13.56 -4.45 8.13
C ARG A 195 13.01 -4.38 6.72
N TRP A 196 11.80 -3.88 6.62
CA TRP A 196 11.15 -3.59 5.35
C TRP A 196 11.05 -2.08 5.17
N THR A 197 11.24 -1.65 3.93
CA THR A 197 10.94 -0.29 3.51
C THR A 197 9.99 -0.33 2.33
N ALA A 198 8.97 0.52 2.33
CA ALA A 198 8.00 0.60 1.24
C ALA A 198 7.91 2.01 0.69
N ILE A 199 7.84 2.12 -0.63
CA ILE A 199 7.61 3.36 -1.37
C ILE A 199 6.30 3.22 -2.14
N PHE A 200 5.41 4.19 -1.90
CA PHE A 200 4.09 4.26 -2.51
C PHE A 200 3.97 5.52 -3.36
N LEU A 201 3.39 5.36 -4.54
CA LEU A 201 3.19 6.44 -5.51
C LEU A 201 1.72 6.52 -5.90
N ALA A 202 1.18 7.73 -6.06
CA ALA A 202 -0.17 7.94 -6.59
C ALA A 202 -0.21 9.24 -7.40
N PHE A 203 -1.13 9.34 -8.36
CA PHE A 203 -1.36 10.60 -9.05
C PHE A 203 -2.26 11.51 -8.21
N GLN A 204 -2.01 12.82 -8.24
CA GLN A 204 -2.80 13.79 -7.46
C GLN A 204 -4.29 13.81 -7.84
N SER A 205 -4.61 13.45 -9.08
CA SER A 205 -5.97 13.38 -9.59
C SER A 205 -6.74 12.14 -9.13
N GLN A 206 -6.08 11.16 -8.53
CA GLN A 206 -6.73 9.91 -8.11
C GLN A 206 -7.57 10.09 -6.85
N ALA A 207 -8.72 9.42 -6.85
CA ALA A 207 -9.62 9.39 -5.71
C ALA A 207 -9.18 8.38 -4.65
N TRP A 208 -9.41 8.72 -3.38
CA TRP A 208 -9.10 7.87 -2.22
C TRP A 208 -10.32 7.12 -1.66
N HIS A 209 -11.47 7.30 -2.31
CA HIS A 209 -12.66 6.49 -2.14
C HIS A 209 -13.03 5.88 -3.49
N THR A 210 -12.99 4.56 -3.57
CA THR A 210 -13.21 3.82 -4.81
C THR A 210 -14.23 2.71 -4.59
N ASP A 211 -14.94 2.36 -5.65
CA ASP A 211 -15.89 1.26 -5.67
C ASP A 211 -15.19 -0.09 -5.45
N ASP A 212 -15.75 -0.93 -4.58
CA ASP A 212 -15.14 -2.17 -4.10
C ASP A 212 -15.06 -3.31 -5.11
N VAL A 213 -15.63 -3.12 -6.30
CA VAL A 213 -15.58 -4.10 -7.38
C VAL A 213 -14.72 -3.58 -8.53
N THR A 214 -14.89 -2.32 -8.90
CA THR A 214 -14.30 -1.74 -10.11
C THR A 214 -13.05 -0.91 -9.83
N GLY A 215 -12.82 -0.47 -8.59
CA GLY A 215 -11.76 0.49 -8.27
C GLY A 215 -12.02 1.90 -8.82
N HIS A 216 -13.19 2.16 -9.41
CA HIS A 216 -13.52 3.49 -9.91
C HIS A 216 -13.76 4.48 -8.77
N ALA A 217 -13.39 5.74 -8.99
CA ALA A 217 -13.70 6.83 -8.08
C ALA A 217 -15.21 6.89 -7.76
N LEU A 218 -15.54 6.95 -6.47
CA LEU A 218 -16.91 7.22 -6.01
C LEU A 218 -17.20 8.73 -6.11
N PRO A 219 -18.48 9.14 -6.25
CA PRO A 219 -18.88 10.54 -6.31
C PRO A 219 -18.86 11.18 -4.91
N THR A 220 -17.72 11.11 -4.23
CA THR A 220 -17.46 11.72 -2.92
C THR A 220 -16.40 12.81 -3.05
N PRO A 221 -16.39 13.85 -2.18
CA PRO A 221 -15.39 14.91 -2.26
C PRO A 221 -13.97 14.35 -2.21
N ALA A 222 -13.11 14.80 -3.12
CA ALA A 222 -11.74 14.32 -3.32
C ALA A 222 -10.74 14.73 -2.21
N LEU A 223 -11.19 14.86 -0.96
CA LEU A 223 -10.26 15.07 0.14
C LEU A 223 -9.47 13.79 0.34
N ARG A 224 -8.14 13.88 0.31
CA ARG A 224 -7.30 12.80 0.86
C ARG A 224 -7.75 12.62 2.30
N PRO A 225 -8.23 11.45 2.71
CA PRO A 225 -8.68 11.23 4.07
C PRO A 225 -7.52 11.58 5.00
N SER A 226 -7.67 12.68 5.72
CA SER A 226 -6.74 13.07 6.75
C SER A 226 -7.15 12.31 7.99
N VAL A 227 -6.23 11.53 8.57
CA VAL A 227 -6.49 10.89 9.88
C VAL A 227 -6.87 11.96 10.90
N ARG A 228 -6.36 13.20 10.75
CA ARG A 228 -6.70 14.33 11.64
C ARG A 228 -8.19 14.69 11.63
N ASP A 229 -8.86 14.53 10.50
CA ASP A 229 -10.27 14.90 10.32
C ASP A 229 -11.23 13.71 10.50
N ALA A 230 -10.71 12.49 10.66
CA ALA A 230 -11.52 11.32 10.97
C ALA A 230 -12.07 11.43 12.41
N PRO A 231 -13.40 11.52 12.61
CA PRO A 231 -13.98 11.73 13.93
C PRO A 231 -13.85 10.50 14.83
N LEU A 232 -13.85 9.30 14.23
CA LEU A 232 -13.69 8.03 14.94
C LEU A 232 -12.45 7.31 14.41
N ARG A 233 -11.63 6.78 15.32
CA ARG A 233 -10.35 6.14 14.96
C ARG A 233 -10.18 4.80 15.66
N VAL A 234 -9.55 3.87 14.96
CA VAL A 234 -9.03 2.64 15.57
C VAL A 234 -7.70 2.97 16.23
N VAL A 235 -7.63 2.89 17.55
CA VAL A 235 -6.44 3.22 18.35
C VAL A 235 -5.79 2.01 18.99
N GLY A 236 -6.48 0.87 18.98
CA GLY A 236 -5.87 -0.37 19.39
C GLY A 236 -6.64 -1.62 18.98
N VAL A 237 -5.90 -2.71 18.86
CA VAL A 237 -6.45 -4.04 18.61
C VAL A 237 -5.85 -5.03 19.60
N ARG A 238 -6.68 -5.97 20.05
CA ARG A 238 -6.27 -7.09 20.87
C ARG A 238 -6.78 -8.35 20.22
N THR A 239 -5.87 -9.28 19.98
CA THR A 239 -6.15 -10.54 19.27
C THR A 239 -6.28 -11.74 20.23
N ASP A 240 -6.00 -11.54 21.52
CA ASP A 240 -6.10 -12.55 22.58
C ASP A 240 -6.73 -11.95 23.86
N GLY A 241 -7.69 -12.66 24.45
CA GLY A 241 -8.30 -12.28 25.72
C GLY A 241 -7.39 -12.54 26.91
N PHE A 242 -7.24 -11.56 27.80
CA PHE A 242 -6.54 -11.74 29.08
C PHE A 242 -7.16 -10.85 30.18
N PRO A 243 -7.51 -11.39 31.37
CA PRO A 243 -7.49 -12.81 31.76
C PRO A 243 -8.48 -13.64 30.91
N ALA A 244 -8.49 -14.97 31.04
CA ALA A 244 -9.29 -15.88 30.19
C ALA A 244 -10.82 -15.60 30.14
N THR A 245 -11.33 -14.73 31.01
CA THR A 245 -12.72 -14.26 31.02
C THR A 245 -12.97 -13.03 30.13
N ALA A 246 -11.92 -12.41 29.58
CA ALA A 246 -12.02 -11.30 28.63
C ALA A 246 -12.37 -11.83 27.23
N PRO A 247 -13.06 -11.03 26.39
CA PRO A 247 -13.29 -11.38 24.99
C PRO A 247 -11.96 -11.69 24.30
N ALA A 248 -11.97 -12.72 23.47
CA ALA A 248 -10.77 -13.21 22.80
C ALA A 248 -10.17 -12.11 21.91
N GLU A 249 -11.02 -11.35 21.24
CA GLU A 249 -10.61 -10.32 20.30
C GLU A 249 -11.40 -9.04 20.58
N SER A 250 -10.73 -7.89 20.43
CA SER A 250 -11.39 -6.61 20.58
C SER A 250 -10.67 -5.48 19.85
N VAL A 251 -11.44 -4.53 19.34
CA VAL A 251 -10.98 -3.28 18.75
C VAL A 251 -11.34 -2.13 19.68
N THR A 252 -10.39 -1.23 19.94
CA THR A 252 -10.62 0.01 20.70
C THR A 252 -10.72 1.19 19.74
N LEU A 253 -11.83 1.90 19.85
CA LEU A 253 -12.16 3.07 19.06
C LEU A 253 -12.07 4.32 19.92
N LEU A 254 -11.64 5.44 19.34
CA LEU A 254 -11.57 6.76 19.99
C LEU A 254 -12.40 7.76 19.20
N ASN A 255 -13.31 8.48 19.86
CA ASN A 255 -13.86 9.71 19.31
C ASN A 255 -12.81 10.83 19.42
N ALA A 256 -12.15 11.11 18.30
CA ALA A 256 -11.11 12.13 18.19
C ALA A 256 -11.67 13.52 17.81
N SER A 257 -12.99 13.64 17.66
CA SER A 257 -13.66 14.90 17.32
C SER A 257 -14.04 15.71 18.57
N PRO A 258 -14.32 17.02 18.44
CA PRO A 258 -14.81 17.84 19.54
C PRO A 258 -16.32 17.67 19.82
N GLU A 259 -17.02 16.81 19.05
CA GLU A 259 -18.48 16.63 19.14
C GLU A 259 -18.84 15.20 19.57
N PRO A 260 -19.96 15.00 20.30
CA PRO A 260 -20.49 13.66 20.54
C PRO A 260 -20.79 12.94 19.22
N LEU A 261 -20.44 11.66 19.11
CA LEU A 261 -20.61 10.87 17.90
C LEU A 261 -21.58 9.70 18.12
N GLU A 262 -22.64 9.62 17.31
CA GLU A 262 -23.53 8.47 17.29
C GLU A 262 -22.93 7.34 16.44
N LEU A 263 -22.81 6.14 17.02
CA LEU A 263 -22.21 4.97 16.36
C LEU A 263 -23.20 4.12 15.57
N THR A 264 -24.49 4.48 15.54
CA THR A 264 -25.52 3.77 14.77
C THR A 264 -25.13 3.70 13.29
N GLY A 265 -25.12 2.50 12.72
CA GLY A 265 -24.81 2.27 11.30
C GLY A 265 -23.31 2.21 10.97
N TRP A 266 -22.42 2.58 11.89
CA TRP A 266 -20.97 2.39 11.70
C TRP A 266 -20.61 0.91 11.74
N GLN A 267 -19.54 0.53 11.04
CA GLN A 267 -19.09 -0.86 10.96
C GLN A 267 -17.57 -0.98 11.01
N LEU A 268 -17.09 -2.13 11.48
CA LEU A 268 -15.72 -2.59 11.29
C LEU A 268 -15.70 -3.65 10.19
N ALA A 269 -14.61 -3.69 9.43
CA ALA A 269 -14.31 -4.78 8.51
C ALA A 269 -12.92 -5.36 8.85
N ASP A 270 -12.83 -6.68 8.91
CA ASP A 270 -11.54 -7.37 9.10
C ASP A 270 -10.73 -7.49 7.79
N ALA A 271 -9.59 -8.16 7.86
CA ALA A 271 -8.72 -8.40 6.70
C ALA A 271 -9.42 -9.19 5.58
N HIS A 272 -10.38 -10.04 5.92
CA HIS A 272 -11.15 -10.87 4.99
C HIS A 272 -12.44 -10.17 4.49
N GLY A 273 -12.75 -8.99 5.03
CA GLY A 273 -13.92 -8.20 4.66
C GLY A 273 -15.19 -8.62 5.40
N ASN A 274 -15.08 -9.44 6.45
CA ASN A 274 -16.22 -9.73 7.31
C ASN A 274 -16.57 -8.46 8.08
N LEU A 275 -17.86 -8.12 8.10
CA LEU A 275 -18.36 -6.90 8.70
C LEU A 275 -18.86 -7.16 10.12
N LEU A 276 -18.62 -6.19 11.00
CA LEU A 276 -19.13 -6.16 12.36
C LEU A 276 -19.78 -4.80 12.62
N ALA A 277 -21.08 -4.79 12.90
CA ALA A 277 -21.78 -3.56 13.23
C ALA A 277 -21.34 -3.03 14.61
N LEU A 278 -21.15 -1.71 14.72
CA LEU A 278 -20.89 -1.10 16.02
C LEU A 278 -22.15 -1.06 16.88
N PRO A 279 -22.05 -1.30 18.21
CA PRO A 279 -23.17 -1.12 19.12
C PRO A 279 -23.72 0.31 19.05
N ALA A 280 -25.04 0.45 18.97
CA ALA A 280 -25.69 1.75 18.96
C ALA A 280 -25.47 2.47 20.30
N GLN A 281 -24.65 3.52 20.28
CA GLN A 281 -24.35 4.37 21.43
C GLN A 281 -23.86 5.74 20.96
N ILE A 282 -23.84 6.70 21.88
CA ILE A 282 -23.23 8.02 21.67
C ILE A 282 -21.90 8.04 22.42
N LEU A 283 -20.81 8.33 21.73
CA LEU A 283 -19.47 8.43 22.28
C LEU A 283 -19.10 9.91 22.49
N ALA A 284 -18.81 10.33 23.72
CA ALA A 284 -18.45 11.72 23.98
C ALA A 284 -17.05 12.07 23.39
N PRO A 285 -16.73 13.36 23.20
CA PRO A 285 -15.39 13.78 22.75
C PRO A 285 -14.28 13.21 23.64
N GLY A 286 -13.30 12.53 23.04
CA GLY A 286 -12.17 11.92 23.75
C GLY A 286 -12.47 10.57 24.41
N ASP A 287 -13.72 10.12 24.42
CA ASP A 287 -14.09 8.81 24.97
C ASP A 287 -13.72 7.68 24.02
N THR A 288 -13.54 6.48 24.60
CA THR A 288 -13.24 5.26 23.87
C THR A 288 -14.36 4.24 23.96
N ALA A 289 -14.57 3.50 22.87
CA ALA A 289 -15.45 2.34 22.83
C ALA A 289 -14.64 1.08 22.53
N THR A 290 -14.90 0.00 23.27
CA THR A 290 -14.32 -1.32 22.97
C THR A 290 -15.37 -2.20 22.34
N VAL A 291 -15.05 -2.73 21.17
CA VAL A 291 -15.92 -3.60 20.37
C VAL A 291 -15.28 -4.98 20.35
N SER A 292 -16.01 -5.99 20.83
CA SER A 292 -15.54 -7.38 20.83
C SER A 292 -15.86 -8.06 19.50
N ASP A 293 -15.29 -9.25 19.27
CA ASP A 293 -15.63 -10.13 18.16
C ASP A 293 -17.12 -10.52 18.07
N GLY A 294 -17.56 -10.84 16.86
CA GLY A 294 -18.95 -11.18 16.52
C GLY A 294 -19.14 -11.31 15.01
N ASP A 295 -20.25 -11.94 14.58
CA ASP A 295 -20.68 -11.97 13.17
C ASP A 295 -19.64 -12.44 12.13
N GLY A 296 -18.69 -13.30 12.55
CA GLY A 296 -17.62 -13.82 11.70
C GLY A 296 -16.42 -12.89 11.51
N PHE A 297 -16.44 -11.69 12.10
CA PHE A 297 -15.29 -10.80 12.20
C PHE A 297 -14.18 -11.43 13.05
N HIS A 298 -12.95 -11.43 12.55
CA HIS A 298 -11.82 -12.07 13.21
C HIS A 298 -10.51 -11.27 13.10
N LEU A 299 -9.77 -11.22 14.20
CA LEU A 299 -8.44 -10.62 14.30
C LEU A 299 -7.36 -11.69 14.41
N ASP A 300 -6.73 -12.03 13.29
CA ASP A 300 -5.69 -13.06 13.24
C ASP A 300 -4.45 -12.67 14.05
N LYS A 301 -3.90 -13.65 14.78
CA LYS A 301 -2.71 -13.52 15.62
C LYS A 301 -1.42 -13.35 14.83
N SER A 302 -1.38 -13.84 13.60
CA SER A 302 -0.24 -13.73 12.69
C SER A 302 -0.14 -12.35 12.03
N GLY A 303 -1.22 -11.57 12.05
CA GLY A 303 -1.32 -10.24 11.49
C GLY A 303 -2.62 -10.05 10.72
N GLY A 304 -3.06 -8.82 10.54
CA GLY A 304 -4.31 -8.51 9.88
C GLY A 304 -4.51 -7.02 9.67
N ALA A 305 -5.75 -6.64 9.37
CA ALA A 305 -6.16 -5.26 9.22
C ALA A 305 -7.57 -5.07 9.77
N VAL A 306 -7.84 -3.85 10.24
CA VAL A 306 -9.17 -3.40 10.68
C VAL A 306 -9.49 -2.11 9.95
N THR A 307 -10.60 -2.12 9.22
CA THR A 307 -11.13 -0.94 8.52
C THR A 307 -12.38 -0.46 9.23
N LEU A 308 -12.47 0.84 9.48
CA LEU A 308 -13.64 1.50 10.06
C LEU A 308 -14.44 2.18 8.95
N LEU A 309 -15.72 1.85 8.85
CA LEU A 309 -16.65 2.33 7.85
C LEU A 309 -17.72 3.23 8.50
N ASP A 310 -18.07 4.33 7.84
CA ASP A 310 -19.21 5.17 8.21
C ASP A 310 -20.55 4.48 7.84
N PRO A 311 -21.71 5.06 8.22
CA PRO A 311 -23.02 4.52 7.85
C PRO A 311 -23.31 4.46 6.35
N GLY A 312 -22.54 5.17 5.53
CA GLY A 312 -22.58 5.10 4.06
C GLY A 312 -21.70 3.99 3.48
N GLY A 313 -20.97 3.25 4.32
CA GLY A 313 -20.02 2.22 3.91
C GLY A 313 -18.66 2.77 3.46
N LEU A 314 -18.39 4.07 3.64
CA LEU A 314 -17.10 4.66 3.27
C LEU A 314 -16.06 4.45 4.36
N LYS A 315 -14.85 4.10 3.95
CA LYS A 315 -13.70 4.01 4.86
C LYS A 315 -13.39 5.36 5.48
N VAL A 316 -13.43 5.43 6.81
CA VAL A 316 -13.06 6.63 7.60
C VAL A 316 -11.66 6.49 8.19
N HIS A 317 -11.33 5.31 8.71
CA HIS A 317 -10.04 5.02 9.31
C HIS A 317 -9.71 3.54 9.08
N GLY A 318 -8.44 3.16 9.25
CA GLY A 318 -8.08 1.76 9.31
C GLY A 318 -6.61 1.58 9.63
N VAL A 319 -6.28 0.38 10.10
CA VAL A 319 -4.95 0.02 10.58
C VAL A 319 -4.61 -1.39 10.11
N ALA A 320 -3.33 -1.64 9.87
CA ALA A 320 -2.78 -2.97 9.64
C ALA A 320 -1.77 -3.31 10.73
N TYR A 321 -1.63 -4.59 11.05
CA TYR A 321 -0.71 -5.06 12.08
C TYR A 321 -0.12 -6.42 11.75
N THR A 322 1.03 -6.72 12.33
CA THR A 322 1.72 -8.01 12.21
C THR A 322 1.71 -8.75 13.54
N GLY A 323 1.86 -10.07 13.50
CA GLY A 323 2.03 -10.89 14.70
C GLY A 323 3.26 -10.50 15.53
N GLN A 324 4.30 -9.93 14.90
CA GLN A 324 5.48 -9.43 15.61
C GLN A 324 5.19 -8.21 16.49
N GLN A 325 4.18 -7.40 16.15
CA GLN A 325 3.76 -6.26 16.99
C GLN A 325 3.07 -6.72 18.28
N ARG A 326 2.61 -7.98 18.35
CA ARG A 326 2.14 -8.58 19.59
C ARG A 326 3.33 -8.85 20.51
N ARG A 327 3.57 -7.94 21.45
CA ARG A 327 4.69 -8.08 22.41
C ARG A 327 4.51 -9.28 23.34
N ARG A 328 3.33 -9.44 23.93
CA ARG A 328 2.97 -10.46 24.94
C ARG A 328 1.49 -10.76 24.88
N GLU A 329 1.08 -11.93 25.38
CA GLU A 329 -0.34 -12.29 25.53
C GLU A 329 -1.10 -11.24 26.35
N GLY A 330 -2.31 -10.89 25.91
CA GLY A 330 -3.15 -9.88 26.56
C GLY A 330 -2.79 -8.42 26.29
N TRP A 331 -1.65 -8.14 25.65
CA TRP A 331 -1.27 -6.77 25.30
C TRP A 331 -2.02 -6.29 24.07
N MET A 332 -2.46 -5.04 24.14
CA MET A 332 -3.04 -4.35 23.00
C MET A 332 -1.93 -3.85 22.08
N ILE A 333 -2.11 -4.08 20.77
CA ILE A 333 -1.36 -3.38 19.73
C ILE A 333 -1.98 -1.99 19.61
N THR A 334 -1.16 -0.94 19.64
CA THR A 334 -1.61 0.46 19.61
C THR A 334 -1.07 1.16 18.36
N PHE A 335 -1.80 2.16 17.87
CA PHE A 335 -1.52 2.90 16.65
C PHE A 335 -1.57 4.41 16.90
#